data_AF-A0A9Q3USS2-F1
#
_entry.id   AF-A0A9Q3USS2-F1
#
_cell.length_a   1.000
_cell.length_b   1.000
_cell.length_c   1.000
_cell.angle_alpha   90.00
_cell.angle_beta   90.00
_cell.angle_gamma   90.00
#
_symmetry.space_group_name_H-M   'P 1'
#
loop_
_entity.id
_entity.type
_entity.pdbx_description
1 polymer ?
#
loop_
_entity_poly.entity_id
_entity_poly.type
_entity_poly.pdbx_seq_one_letter_code
_entity_poly.pdbx_strand_id
1 'polypeptide(L)'
;MEKRLLNNYLALCVKQQLGLNVDLTDQYDFAENLVSKKNIIAPTFTDKVLSNNELKMFLSSLITELNYEKCSADDIRERLENLKKSHFEEIKKIV
;
A
#
# COMPACT_ATOMS: atom_id res chain seq x y z
N MET A 1 9.63 5.34 -7.90
CA MET A 1 8.50 4.37 -7.82
C MET A 1 7.30 5.00 -8.49
N GLU A 2 6.55 4.27 -9.32
CA GLU A 2 5.36 4.81 -10.00
C GLU A 2 4.15 4.85 -9.05
N LYS A 3 3.45 6.00 -8.95
CA LYS A 3 2.29 6.18 -8.05
C LYS A 3 1.20 5.14 -8.32
N ARG A 4 0.93 4.82 -9.60
CA ARG A 4 -0.07 3.81 -10.00
C ARG A 4 0.27 2.40 -9.50
N LEU A 5 1.54 2.00 -9.57
CA LEU A 5 1.97 0.68 -9.10
C LEU A 5 1.75 0.55 -7.59
N LEU A 6 2.18 1.57 -6.84
CA LEU A 6 1.99 1.63 -5.40
C LEU A 6 0.50 1.66 -5.02
N ASN A 7 -0.32 2.43 -5.75
CA ASN A 7 -1.76 2.47 -5.54
C ASN A 7 -2.40 1.09 -5.66
N ASN A 8 -2.06 0.35 -6.73
CA ASN A 8 -2.58 -0.99 -6.95
C ASN A 8 -2.16 -1.96 -5.85
N TYR A 9 -0.90 -1.86 -5.40
CA TYR A 9 -0.38 -2.67 -4.30
C TYR A 9 -1.12 -2.39 -3.00
N LEU A 10 -1.15 -1.13 -2.54
CA LEU A 10 -1.81 -0.75 -1.29
C LEU A 10 -3.31 -1.06 -1.30
N ALA A 11 -4.01 -0.79 -2.40
CA ALA A 11 -5.43 -1.09 -2.52
C ALA A 11 -5.70 -2.61 -2.45
N LEU A 12 -4.84 -3.43 -3.04
CA LEU A 12 -4.97 -4.90 -2.94
C LEU A 12 -4.72 -5.39 -1.52
N CYS A 13 -3.69 -4.87 -0.84
CA CYS A 13 -3.43 -5.20 0.57
C CYS A 13 -4.62 -4.85 1.46
N VAL A 14 -5.20 -3.65 1.28
CA VAL A 14 -6.39 -3.22 2.03
C VAL A 14 -7.58 -4.14 1.73
N LYS A 15 -7.80 -4.48 0.46
CA LYS A 15 -8.89 -5.38 0.07
C LYS A 15 -8.75 -6.76 0.69
N GLN A 16 -7.54 -7.33 0.71
CA GLN A 16 -7.31 -8.66 1.28
C GLN A 16 -7.41 -8.69 2.80
N GLN A 17 -6.85 -7.70 3.48
CA GLN A 17 -6.79 -7.70 4.95
C GLN A 17 -8.06 -7.17 5.61
N LEU A 18 -8.69 -6.15 5.01
CA LEU A 18 -9.85 -5.47 5.60
C LEU A 18 -11.16 -5.73 4.83
N GLY A 19 -11.11 -6.38 3.67
CA GLY A 19 -12.29 -6.55 2.81
C GLY A 19 -12.80 -5.26 2.16
N LEU A 20 -12.05 -4.16 2.27
CA LEU A 20 -12.48 -2.83 1.81
C LEU A 20 -11.96 -2.52 0.41
N ASN A 21 -12.79 -1.88 -0.41
CA ASN A 21 -12.35 -1.26 -1.66
C ASN A 21 -12.14 0.24 -1.42
N VAL A 22 -10.90 0.70 -1.51
CA VAL A 22 -10.51 2.06 -1.10
C VAL A 22 -9.82 2.77 -2.26
N ASP A 23 -10.24 4.01 -2.50
CA ASP A 23 -9.53 4.92 -3.39
C ASP A 23 -8.41 5.63 -2.60
N LEU A 24 -7.19 5.47 -3.09
CA LEU A 24 -5.96 5.93 -2.44
C LEU A 24 -5.31 7.13 -3.16
N THR A 25 -5.97 7.70 -4.19
CA THR A 25 -5.41 8.74 -5.08
C THR A 25 -4.81 9.93 -4.33
N ASP A 26 -5.46 10.39 -3.25
CA ASP A 26 -5.04 11.55 -2.45
C ASP A 26 -4.66 11.19 -1.00
N GLN A 27 -4.38 9.91 -0.73
CA GLN A 27 -4.12 9.44 0.63
C GLN A 27 -2.63 9.44 0.98
N TYR A 28 -1.77 9.64 -0.01
CA TYR A 28 -0.34 9.83 0.16
C TYR A 28 0.27 10.56 -1.03
N ASP A 29 1.48 11.08 -0.83
CA ASP A 29 2.34 11.59 -1.88
C ASP A 29 3.79 11.13 -1.70
N PHE A 30 4.59 11.28 -2.76
CA PHE A 30 6.02 11.10 -2.67
C PHE A 30 6.67 12.40 -2.19
N ALA A 31 7.55 12.28 -1.20
CA ALA A 31 8.32 13.40 -0.66
C ALA A 31 9.79 13.00 -0.51
N GLU A 32 10.68 13.96 -0.43
CA GLU A 32 12.08 13.71 -0.10
C GLU A 32 12.29 13.87 1.41
N ASN A 33 12.87 12.86 2.05
CA ASN A 33 13.30 12.96 3.42
C ASN A 33 14.48 13.95 3.52
N LEU A 34 14.30 15.03 4.27
CA LEU A 34 15.27 16.14 4.33
C LEU A 34 16.67 15.73 4.80
N VAL A 35 16.75 14.74 5.71
CA VAL A 35 18.01 14.29 6.34
C VAL A 35 18.72 13.27 5.46
N SER A 36 18.02 12.22 5.06
CA SER A 36 18.60 11.10 4.31
C SER A 36 18.60 11.28 2.80
N LYS A 37 17.91 12.31 2.27
CA LYS A 37 17.71 12.57 0.84
C LYS A 37 17.05 11.42 0.07
N LYS A 38 16.36 10.53 0.80
CA LYS A 38 15.62 9.41 0.21
C LYS A 38 14.20 9.85 -0.13
N ASN A 39 13.70 9.41 -1.28
CA ASN A 39 12.27 9.48 -1.57
C ASN A 39 11.51 8.56 -0.62
N ILE A 40 10.48 9.11 0.01
CA ILE A 40 9.57 8.43 0.93
C ILE A 40 8.13 8.62 0.47
N ILE A 41 7.26 7.76 0.97
CA ILE A 41 5.81 7.87 0.88
C ILE A 41 5.35 8.63 2.12
N ALA A 42 4.81 9.83 1.94
CA ALA A 42 4.26 10.66 3.01
C ALA A 42 2.74 10.51 3.03
N PRO A 43 2.13 10.06 4.15
CA PRO A 43 0.68 9.98 4.25
C PRO A 43 0.05 11.38 4.27
N THR A 44 -0.98 11.58 3.45
CA THR A 44 -1.78 12.82 3.35
C THR A 44 -3.25 12.56 3.67
N PHE A 45 -3.51 11.50 4.45
CA PHE A 45 -4.84 10.93 4.70
C PHE A 45 -5.95 11.97 4.82
N THR A 46 -6.92 11.86 3.92
CA THR A 46 -8.16 12.64 3.94
C THR A 46 -9.06 12.19 5.09
N ASP A 47 -10.09 13.00 5.39
CA ASP A 47 -11.10 12.68 6.41
C ASP A 47 -11.73 11.29 6.24
N LYS A 48 -11.86 10.82 5.00
CA LYS A 48 -12.36 9.47 4.70
C LYS A 48 -11.48 8.38 5.35
N VAL A 49 -10.16 8.47 5.20
CA VAL A 49 -9.23 7.52 5.85
C VAL A 49 -9.12 7.81 7.34
N LEU A 50 -9.09 9.08 7.75
CA LEU A 50 -8.97 9.46 9.16
C LEU A 50 -10.19 9.03 10.00
N SER A 51 -11.39 8.98 9.41
CA SER A 51 -12.62 8.51 10.06
C SER A 51 -12.66 7.01 10.31
N ASN A 52 -11.80 6.23 9.64
CA ASN A 52 -11.68 4.79 9.82
C ASN A 52 -10.32 4.47 10.47
N ASN A 53 -10.32 4.32 11.80
CA ASN A 53 -9.09 4.08 12.57
C ASN A 53 -8.35 2.82 12.13
N GLU A 54 -9.06 1.75 11.79
CA GLU A 54 -8.46 0.49 11.35
C GLU A 54 -7.73 0.68 10.01
N LEU A 55 -8.40 1.28 9.03
CA LEU A 55 -7.81 1.60 7.73
C LEU A 55 -6.60 2.54 7.87
N LYS A 56 -6.73 3.59 8.68
CA LYS A 56 -5.64 4.53 8.96
C LYS A 56 -4.43 3.82 9.54
N MET A 57 -4.61 2.99 10.56
CA MET A 57 -3.52 2.26 11.20
C MET A 57 -2.86 1.30 10.21
N PHE A 58 -3.66 0.54 9.46
CA PHE A 58 -3.16 -0.41 8.47
C PHE A 58 -2.32 0.27 7.38
N LEU A 59 -2.84 1.34 6.78
CA LEU A 59 -2.12 2.10 5.75
C LEU A 59 -0.84 2.76 6.31
N SER A 60 -0.89 3.29 7.55
CA SER A 60 0.28 3.89 8.20
C SER A 60 1.40 2.86 8.39
N SER A 61 1.05 1.66 8.84
CA SER A 61 2.00 0.56 9.05
C SER A 61 2.64 0.13 7.73
N LEU A 62 1.83 -0.09 6.69
CA LEU A 62 2.34 -0.44 5.35
C LEU A 62 3.28 0.63 4.80
N ILE A 63 2.88 1.91 4.86
CA ILE A 63 3.71 3.03 4.39
C ILE A 63 5.03 3.09 5.19
N THR A 64 4.98 2.86 6.49
CA THR A 64 6.17 2.86 7.36
C THR A 64 7.12 1.74 6.99
N GLU A 65 6.61 0.51 6.79
CA GLU A 65 7.39 -0.63 6.33
C GLU A 65 8.07 -0.33 4.99
N LEU A 66 7.30 0.17 4.02
CA LEU A 66 7.81 0.53 2.70
C LEU A 66 8.87 1.64 2.71
N ASN A 67 8.78 2.58 3.66
CA ASN A 67 9.77 3.64 3.83
C ASN A 67 11.04 3.17 4.54
N TYR A 68 10.93 2.17 5.41
CA TYR A 68 12.05 1.60 6.15
C TYR A 68 12.85 0.64 5.28
N GLU A 69 12.13 -0.23 4.57
CA GLU A 69 12.72 -1.09 3.55
C GLU A 69 13.16 -0.22 2.36
N LYS A 70 14.30 -0.52 1.75
CA LYS A 70 14.68 0.12 0.48
C LYS A 70 13.83 -0.47 -0.65
N CYS A 71 12.53 -0.28 -0.60
CA CYS A 71 11.59 -0.91 -1.51
C CYS A 71 11.66 -0.24 -2.88
N SER A 72 12.22 -0.97 -3.85
CA SER A 72 12.28 -0.55 -5.25
C SER A 72 10.95 -0.79 -5.95
N ALA A 73 10.81 -0.29 -7.18
CA ALA A 73 9.61 -0.60 -7.99
C ALA A 73 9.51 -2.10 -8.31
N ASP A 74 10.64 -2.79 -8.43
CA ASP A 74 10.66 -4.23 -8.73
C ASP A 74 10.21 -5.06 -7.53
N ASP A 75 10.62 -4.67 -6.31
CA ASP A 75 10.14 -5.31 -5.07
C ASP A 75 8.61 -5.21 -4.94
N ILE A 76 8.03 -4.03 -5.24
CA ILE A 76 6.58 -3.84 -5.21
C ILE A 76 5.88 -4.67 -6.29
N ARG A 77 6.45 -4.79 -7.49
CA ARG A 77 5.90 -5.63 -8.57
C ARG A 77 5.86 -7.09 -8.15
N GLU A 78 6.97 -7.60 -7.62
CA GLU A 78 7.05 -8.99 -7.15
C GLU A 78 6.03 -9.26 -6.04
N ARG A 79 5.96 -8.38 -5.02
CA ARG A 79 4.95 -8.49 -3.96
C ARG A 79 3.53 -8.47 -4.50
N LEU A 80 3.22 -7.58 -5.44
CA LEU A 80 1.91 -7.49 -6.07
C LEU A 80 1.56 -8.77 -6.85
N GLU A 81 2.49 -9.34 -7.58
CA GLU A 81 2.29 -10.61 -8.28
C GLU A 81 2.06 -11.76 -7.31
N ASN A 82 2.83 -11.83 -6.22
CA ASN A 82 2.68 -12.85 -5.19
C ASN A 82 1.33 -12.74 -4.46
N LEU A 83 0.87 -11.53 -4.16
CA LEU A 83 -0.47 -11.29 -3.58
C LEU A 83 -1.59 -11.76 -4.50
N LYS A 84 -1.48 -11.48 -5.81
CA LYS A 84 -2.45 -11.95 -6.81
C LYS A 84 -2.47 -13.47 -6.93
N LYS A 85 -1.30 -14.12 -6.92
CA LYS A 85 -1.17 -15.58 -6.94
C LYS A 85 -1.81 -16.20 -5.69
N SER A 86 -1.50 -15.68 -4.50
CA SER A 86 -2.09 -16.17 -3.24
C SER A 86 -3.61 -16.09 -3.25
N HIS A 87 -4.16 -14.96 -3.71
CA HIS A 87 -5.61 -14.79 -3.83
C HIS A 87 -6.25 -15.80 -4.78
N PHE A 88 -5.60 -16.08 -5.91
CA PHE A 88 -6.09 -17.05 -6.88
C PHE A 88 -6.07 -18.48 -6.34
N GLU A 89 -5.03 -18.86 -5.59
CA GLU A 89 -4.93 -20.18 -4.96
C GLU A 89 -5.90 -20.36 -3.79
N GLU A 90 -6.24 -19.30 -3.06
CA GLU A 90 -7.34 -19.34 -2.07
C GLU A 90 -8.68 -19.62 -2.73
N ILE A 91 -8.99 -18.97 -3.85
CA ILE A 91 -10.24 -19.20 -4.59
C ILE A 91 -10.33 -20.66 -5.08
N LYS A 92 -9.24 -21.21 -5.66
CA LYS A 92 -9.23 -22.60 -6.14
C LYS A 92 -9.50 -23.64 -5.05
N LYS A 93 -9.16 -23.37 -3.79
CA LYS A 93 -9.40 -24.32 -2.68
C LYS A 93 -10.88 -24.39 -2.28
N ILE A 94 -11.70 -23.46 -2.75
CA ILE A 94 -13.12 -23.32 -2.38
C ILE A 94 -14.05 -23.83 -3.51
N VAL A 95 -13.49 -24.22 -4.67
CA VAL A 95 -14.22 -24.73 -5.85
C VAL A 95 -13.97 -26.21 -6.07
#